data_AF-A0A6F8UYI2-F1
#
_entry.id   AF-A0A6F8UYI2-F1
#
_cell.length_a   1.000
_cell.length_b   1.000
_cell.length_c   1.000
_cell.angle_alpha   90.00
_cell.angle_beta   90.00
_cell.angle_gamma   90.00
#
_symmetry.space_group_name_H-M   'P 1'
#
loop_
_entity.id
_entity.type
_entity.pdbx_description
1 polymer ?
#
loop_
_entity_poly.entity_id
_entity_poly.type
_entity_poly.pdbx_seq_one_letter_code
_entity_poly.pdbx_strand_id
1 'polypeptide(L)'
;MSTDGIALKQDWFHCEDCGSPGVSIPHTLSDASVVSCANCGLNLGSWAEYRRRVDQVLMAEQTRKARRVIVADPVGSVLAEA
;
A
#
# COMPACT_ATOMS: atom_id res chain seq x y z
N MET A 1 -23.65 -1.75 16.65
CA MET A 1 -22.47 -2.44 16.08
C MET A 1 -22.18 -1.80 14.74
N SER A 2 -21.31 -0.80 14.71
CA SER A 2 -20.85 -0.21 13.44
C SER A 2 -19.38 0.13 13.63
N THR A 3 -18.53 -0.86 13.37
CA THR A 3 -17.11 -0.61 13.13
C THR A 3 -17.04 0.07 11.77
N ASP A 4 -16.87 1.39 11.77
CA ASP A 4 -16.46 2.17 10.62
C ASP A 4 -15.06 1.69 10.24
N GLY A 5 -15.03 0.59 9.48
CA GLY A 5 -13.81 -0.01 8.99
C GLY A 5 -13.24 1.00 8.01
N ILE A 6 -12.09 1.57 8.36
CA ILE A 6 -11.24 2.30 7.42
C ILE A 6 -10.92 1.30 6.32
N ALA A 7 -11.73 1.30 5.25
CA ALA A 7 -11.45 0.58 4.03
C ALA A 7 -10.26 1.31 3.40
N LEU A 8 -9.06 0.95 3.85
CA LEU A 8 -7.85 1.16 3.07
C LEU A 8 -8.10 0.39 1.78
N LYS A 9 -8.54 1.11 0.75
CA LYS A 9 -8.76 0.61 -0.59
C LYS A 9 -7.41 0.16 -1.13
N GLN A 10 -6.97 -1.03 -0.72
CA GLN A 10 -5.73 -1.68 -1.13
C GLN A 10 -5.91 -2.35 -2.51
N ASP A 11 -6.61 -1.69 -3.42
CA ASP A 11 -6.88 -2.18 -4.78
C ASP A 11 -5.64 -2.09 -5.68
N TRP A 12 -4.42 -1.93 -5.15
CA TRP A 12 -3.22 -1.77 -5.99
C TRP A 12 -2.45 -3.06 -6.25
N PHE A 13 -2.60 -4.05 -5.37
CA PHE A 13 -1.93 -5.34 -5.50
C PHE A 13 -2.97 -6.43 -5.70
N HIS A 14 -3.62 -6.44 -6.85
CA HIS A 14 -4.42 -7.57 -7.29
C HIS A 14 -4.09 -7.93 -8.73
N CYS A 15 -4.14 -9.23 -9.03
CA CYS A 15 -4.10 -9.70 -10.40
C CYS A 15 -5.37 -9.25 -11.13
N GLU A 16 -5.23 -8.61 -12.28
CA GLU A 16 -6.38 -8.10 -13.06
C GLU A 16 -7.29 -9.23 -13.56
N ASP A 17 -6.75 -10.44 -13.74
CA ASP A 17 -7.49 -11.60 -14.24
C ASP A 17 -8.31 -12.32 -13.15
N CYS A 18 -7.68 -12.62 -12.01
CA CYS A 18 -8.29 -13.45 -10.97
C CYS A 18 -8.62 -12.70 -9.68
N GLY A 19 -8.29 -11.41 -9.59
CA GLY A 19 -8.48 -10.59 -8.39
C GLY A 19 -7.63 -11.00 -7.19
N SER A 20 -6.77 -12.01 -7.34
CA SER A 20 -5.94 -12.51 -6.24
C SER A 20 -4.87 -11.48 -5.87
N PRO A 21 -4.67 -11.21 -4.56
CA PRO A 21 -3.64 -10.28 -4.12
C PRO A 21 -2.22 -10.88 -4.06
N GLY A 22 -2.10 -12.18 -4.34
CA GLY A 22 -0.83 -12.91 -4.23
C GLY A 22 0.04 -12.84 -5.48
N VAL A 23 1.34 -12.64 -5.28
CA VAL A 23 2.38 -12.77 -6.31
C VAL A 23 3.36 -13.89 -5.96
N SER A 24 3.77 -14.65 -6.97
CA SER A 24 4.85 -15.63 -6.89
C SER A 24 6.17 -14.94 -7.14
N ILE A 25 7.06 -15.00 -6.15
CA ILE A 25 8.40 -14.45 -6.25
C ILE A 25 9.32 -15.48 -6.93
N PRO A 26 10.03 -15.11 -8.00
CA PRO A 26 10.94 -16.02 -8.70
C PRO A 26 12.09 -16.45 -7.79
N HIS A 27 12.52 -17.71 -7.92
CA HIS A 27 13.62 -18.29 -7.12
C HIS A 27 14.94 -17.52 -7.26
N THR A 28 15.18 -16.93 -8.42
CA THR A 28 16.31 -16.05 -8.70
C THR A 28 15.79 -14.61 -8.80
N LEU A 29 16.28 -13.73 -7.92
CA LEU A 29 15.90 -12.32 -7.88
C LEU A 29 16.85 -11.49 -8.77
N SER A 30 16.63 -11.53 -10.08
CA SER A 30 17.29 -10.64 -11.05
C SER A 30 16.32 -9.56 -11.52
N ASP A 31 16.83 -8.46 -12.07
CA ASP A 31 15.98 -7.38 -12.58
C ASP A 31 15.05 -7.85 -13.71
N ALA A 32 15.48 -8.83 -14.49
CA ALA A 32 14.73 -9.45 -15.58
C ALA A 32 13.84 -10.61 -15.14
N SER A 33 13.88 -11.00 -13.85
CA SER A 33 13.09 -12.13 -13.37
C SER A 33 11.60 -11.83 -13.46
N VAL A 34 10.83 -12.81 -13.90
CA VAL A 34 9.38 -12.66 -14.09
C VAL A 34 8.65 -12.78 -12.76
N VAL A 35 7.72 -11.88 -12.52
CA VAL A 35 6.76 -11.95 -11.42
C VAL A 35 5.44 -12.44 -11.98
N SER A 36 4.90 -13.50 -11.37
CA SER A 36 3.62 -14.07 -11.78
C SER A 36 2.60 -13.98 -10.65
N CYS A 37 1.32 -14.02 -10.97
CA CYS A 37 0.27 -14.18 -9.97
C CYS A 37 0.41 -15.56 -9.28
N ALA A 38 0.29 -15.59 -7.95
CA ALA A 38 0.38 -16.83 -7.19
C ALA A 38 -0.83 -17.76 -7.40
N ASN A 39 -1.95 -17.25 -7.90
CA ASN A 39 -3.18 -18.00 -8.08
C ASN A 39 -3.37 -18.50 -9.53
N CYS A 40 -3.32 -17.59 -10.52
CA CYS A 40 -3.53 -17.95 -11.93
C CYS A 40 -2.24 -18.11 -12.75
N GLY A 41 -1.08 -17.75 -12.19
CA GLY A 41 0.20 -17.83 -12.91
C GLY A 41 0.41 -16.76 -13.99
N LEU A 42 -0.53 -15.82 -14.16
CA LEU A 42 -0.41 -14.73 -15.14
C LEU A 42 0.87 -13.93 -14.90
N ASN A 43 1.60 -13.62 -15.96
CA ASN A 43 2.78 -12.77 -15.91
C ASN A 43 2.36 -11.32 -15.62
N LEU A 44 2.83 -10.78 -14.50
CA LEU A 44 2.55 -9.42 -14.04
C LEU A 44 3.65 -8.41 -14.44
N GLY A 45 4.76 -8.89 -15.03
CA GLY A 45 5.90 -8.09 -15.46
C GLY A 45 7.23 -8.54 -14.85
N SER A 46 8.23 -7.67 -14.94
CA SER A 46 9.56 -7.93 -14.37
C SER A 46 9.64 -7.59 -12.88
N TRP A 47 10.59 -8.21 -12.17
CA TRP A 47 10.85 -7.98 -10.75
C TRP A 47 11.35 -6.55 -10.49
N ALA A 48 12.08 -5.94 -11.43
CA ALA A 48 12.48 -4.54 -11.35
C ALA A 48 11.26 -3.59 -11.38
N GLU A 49 10.33 -3.80 -12.32
CA GLU A 49 9.11 -2.99 -12.42
C GLU A 49 8.22 -3.18 -11.19
N TYR A 50 8.07 -4.42 -10.73
CA TYR A 50 7.29 -4.74 -9.54
C TYR A 50 7.83 -4.02 -8.30
N ARG A 51 9.14 -4.10 -8.03
CA ARG A 51 9.76 -3.38 -6.90
C ARG A 51 9.58 -1.87 -6.99
N ARG A 52 9.79 -1.27 -8.17
CA ARG A 52 9.59 0.18 -8.36
C ARG A 52 8.16 0.60 -8.06
N ARG A 53 7.16 -0.18 -8.47
CA ARG A 53 5.74 0.09 -8.14
C ARG A 53 5.50 0.00 -6.63
N VAL A 54 6.04 -1.04 -5.97
CA VAL A 54 5.95 -1.19 -4.50
C VAL A 54 6.57 0.01 -3.80
N ASP A 55 7.79 0.40 -4.18
CA ASP A 55 8.48 1.54 -3.57
C ASP A 55 7.68 2.83 -3.74
N GLN A 56 7.15 3.11 -4.92
CA GLN A 56 6.32 4.29 -5.18
C GLN A 56 5.07 4.33 -4.29
N VAL A 57 4.38 3.19 -4.13
CA VAL A 57 3.20 3.09 -3.26
C VAL A 57 3.59 3.30 -1.80
N LEU A 58 4.69 2.68 -1.32
CA LEU A 58 5.17 2.86 0.04
C LEU A 58 5.55 4.32 0.32
N MET A 59 6.22 5.00 -0.60
CA MET A 59 6.57 6.42 -0.47
C MET A 59 5.32 7.32 -0.47
N ALA A 60 4.33 7.03 -1.32
CA ALA A 60 3.05 7.74 -1.34
C ALA A 60 2.28 7.57 -0.01
N GLU A 61 2.26 6.36 0.54
CA GLU A 61 1.65 6.08 1.84
C GLU A 61 2.39 6.75 3.00
N GLN A 62 3.72 6.78 2.97
CA GLN A 62 4.51 7.54 3.95
C GLN A 62 4.20 9.04 3.91
N THR A 63 4.08 9.60 2.70
CA THR A 63 3.70 11.01 2.51
C THR A 63 2.29 11.29 3.06
N ARG A 64 1.35 10.34 2.90
CA ARG A 64 0.00 10.44 3.48
C ARG A 64 0.00 10.29 5.01
N LYS A 65 0.85 9.43 5.57
CA LYS A 65 1.01 9.25 7.02
C LYS A 65 1.70 10.42 7.72
N ALA A 66 2.49 11.21 7.00
CA ALA A 66 3.02 12.47 7.49
C ALA A 66 1.93 13.53 7.73
N ARG A 67 0.67 13.25 7.36
CA ARG A 67 -0.49 14.09 7.70
C ARG A 67 -0.70 14.08 9.21
N ARG A 68 -0.57 15.29 9.79
CA ARG A 68 -0.61 15.66 11.22
C ARG A 68 -1.36 14.69 12.12
N VAL A 69 -0.68 14.26 13.19
CA VAL A 69 -1.33 13.69 14.37
C VAL A 69 -2.33 14.70 14.90
N ILE A 70 -3.64 14.41 14.74
CA ILE A 70 -4.70 15.18 15.39
C ILE A 70 -4.77 14.65 16.82
N VAL A 71 -4.14 15.37 17.76
CA VAL A 71 -4.28 15.09 19.19
C VAL A 71 -5.52 15.81 19.71
N ALA A 72 -6.50 15.04 20.19
CA ALA A 72 -7.67 15.55 20.88
C ALA A 72 -7.34 15.87 22.34
N ASP A 73 -6.34 16.73 22.58
CA ASP A 73 -6.02 17.17 23.94
C ASP A 73 -7.04 18.25 24.38
N PRO A 74 -7.89 17.98 25.39
CA PRO A 74 -8.84 18.97 25.90
C PRO A 74 -8.19 20.17 26.61
N VAL A 75 -6.87 20.17 26.83
CA VAL A 75 -6.12 21.23 27.54
C VAL A 75 -5.52 22.30 26.58
N GLY A 76 -5.68 22.15 25.26
CA GLY A 76 -5.05 23.04 24.26
C GLY A 76 -5.81 24.32 23.89
N SER A 77 -6.96 24.62 24.51
CA SER A 77 -7.82 25.76 24.13
C SER A 77 -8.10 26.69 25.31
N VAL A 78 -7.06 27.25 25.93
CA VAL A 78 -7.24 28.45 26.77
C VAL A 78 -6.98 29.68 25.92
N LEU A 79 -8.09 30.36 25.56
CA LEU A 79 -8.09 31.74 25.10
C LEU A 79 -7.31 32.58 26.13
N ALA A 80 -6.14 33.06 25.73
CA ALA A 80 -5.56 34.24 26.35
C ALA A 80 -6.23 35.46 25.71
N GLU A 81 -7.37 35.88 26.27
CA GLU A 81 -7.87 37.25 26.09
C GLU A 81 -7.32 38.13 27.22
N ALA A 82 -7.03 39.37 26.82
CA ALA A 82 -6.19 40.37 27.45
C ALA A 82 -6.70 40.95 28.77
#